data_AF-A0A3B9MU76-F1
#
_entry.id   AF-A0A3B9MU76-F1
#
_cell.length_a   1.000
_cell.length_b   1.000
_cell.length_c   1.000
_cell.angle_alpha   90.00
_cell.angle_beta   90.00
_cell.angle_gamma   90.00
#
_symmetry.space_group_name_H-M   'P 1'
#
loop_
_entity.id
_entity.type
_entity.pdbx_description
1 polymer ?
#
loop_
_entity_poly.entity_id
_entity_poly.type
_entity_poly.pdbx_seq_one_letter_code
_entity_poly.pdbx_strand_id
1 'polypeptide(L)'
;MSANRKQHHIIKEVKPGSIAEELELTPGDELLKINDTELEDIFDYHYLTEDEYLEVLIKKPDGEEWLLEIDKDEDEDLGIIFENGLMDEYRSCCNKCIFCFIDQMP
;
A
#
# COMPACT_ATOMS: atom_id res chain seq x y z
N MET A 1 8.07 -22.06 -15.90
CA MET A 1 7.81 -20.65 -16.25
C MET A 1 7.00 -20.08 -15.11
N SER A 2 7.58 -19.08 -14.43
CA SER A 2 7.18 -18.59 -13.11
C SER A 2 5.72 -18.17 -13.09
N ALA A 3 4.94 -18.80 -12.22
CA ALA A 3 3.68 -18.25 -11.77
C ALA A 3 4.03 -17.01 -10.95
N ASN A 4 3.92 -15.85 -11.58
CA ASN A 4 4.11 -14.56 -10.95
C ASN A 4 3.00 -14.44 -9.89
N ARG A 5 3.35 -14.65 -8.62
CA ARG A 5 2.41 -14.45 -7.51
C ARG A 5 2.27 -12.94 -7.38
N LYS A 6 1.31 -12.37 -8.11
CA LYS A 6 0.90 -10.98 -7.88
C LYS A 6 0.46 -10.91 -6.42
N GLN A 7 1.12 -10.09 -5.63
CA GLN A 7 0.68 -9.80 -4.27
C GLN A 7 -0.57 -8.93 -4.43
N HIS A 8 -1.72 -9.48 -4.07
CA HIS A 8 -2.99 -8.76 -4.16
C HIS A 8 -3.14 -7.90 -2.92
N HIS A 9 -3.08 -6.58 -3.09
CA HIS A 9 -3.19 -5.62 -1.98
C HIS A 9 -4.63 -5.17 -1.83
N ILE A 10 -5.40 -5.92 -1.05
CA ILE A 10 -6.83 -5.65 -0.84
C ILE A 10 -7.00 -4.55 0.20
N ILE A 11 -7.80 -3.52 -0.13
CA ILE A 11 -8.20 -2.47 0.79
C ILE A 11 -9.16 -3.07 1.82
N LYS A 12 -8.80 -2.99 3.09
CA LYS A 12 -9.62 -3.45 4.23
C LYS A 12 -10.54 -2.36 4.74
N GLU A 13 -10.03 -1.14 4.82
CA GLU A 13 -10.73 0.01 5.36
C GLU A 13 -10.18 1.29 4.76
N VAL A 14 -11.02 2.30 4.66
CA VAL A 14 -10.65 3.66 4.23
C VAL A 14 -10.95 4.60 5.38
N LYS A 15 -10.01 5.50 5.69
CA LYS A 15 -10.18 6.48 6.77
C LYS A 15 -11.24 7.52 6.36
N PRO A 16 -12.18 7.87 7.26
CA PRO A 16 -13.15 8.92 6.96
C PRO A 16 -12.47 10.28 6.85
N GLY A 17 -12.84 11.06 5.83
CA GLY A 17 -12.24 12.34 5.50
C GLY A 17 -10.82 12.25 4.95
N SER A 18 -10.40 11.10 4.41
CA SER A 18 -9.15 10.97 3.66
C SER A 18 -9.39 11.01 2.16
N ILE A 19 -8.31 11.20 1.40
CA ILE A 19 -8.36 11.27 -0.06
C ILE A 19 -8.96 10.00 -0.67
N ALA A 20 -8.65 8.83 -0.11
CA ALA A 20 -9.26 7.58 -0.53
C ALA A 20 -10.79 7.56 -0.42
N GLU A 21 -11.38 8.19 0.61
CA GLU A 21 -12.84 8.31 0.74
C GLU A 21 -13.40 9.26 -0.33
N GLU A 22 -12.71 10.38 -0.59
CA GLU A 22 -13.10 11.34 -1.64
C GLU A 22 -13.06 10.72 -3.04
N LEU A 23 -12.15 9.77 -3.26
CA LEU A 23 -12.00 9.01 -4.51
C LEU A 23 -12.95 7.81 -4.62
N GLU A 24 -13.91 7.68 -3.70
CA GLU A 24 -14.89 6.59 -3.66
C GLU A 24 -14.23 5.19 -3.62
N LEU A 25 -13.05 5.09 -2.97
CA LEU A 25 -12.44 3.81 -2.67
C LEU A 25 -13.25 3.09 -1.61
N THR A 26 -13.44 1.79 -1.84
CA THR A 26 -14.24 0.94 -0.96
C THR A 26 -13.44 -0.25 -0.47
N PRO A 27 -13.68 -0.70 0.77
CA PRO A 27 -13.07 -1.93 1.25
C PRO A 27 -13.48 -3.11 0.36
N GLY A 28 -12.49 -3.89 -0.09
CA GLY A 28 -12.63 -4.94 -1.09
C GLY A 28 -12.06 -4.58 -2.46
N ASP A 29 -11.73 -3.31 -2.70
CA ASP A 29 -10.99 -2.91 -3.90
C ASP A 29 -9.55 -3.45 -3.83
N GLU A 30 -9.02 -3.86 -4.97
CA GLU A 30 -7.68 -4.41 -5.10
C GLU A 30 -6.76 -3.36 -5.71
N LEU A 31 -5.71 -2.98 -4.99
CA LEU A 31 -4.69 -2.08 -5.50
C LEU A 31 -3.70 -2.85 -6.37
N LEU A 32 -3.61 -2.47 -7.65
CA LEU A 32 -2.74 -3.11 -8.63
C LEU A 32 -1.40 -2.39 -8.74
N LYS A 33 -1.42 -1.06 -8.86
CA LYS A 33 -0.23 -0.22 -9.12
C LYS A 33 -0.38 1.19 -8.56
N ILE A 34 0.75 1.85 -8.28
CA ILE A 34 0.85 3.28 -8.01
C ILE A 34 1.95 3.85 -8.92
N ASN A 35 1.71 4.97 -9.61
CA ASN A 35 2.66 5.62 -10.51
C ASN A 35 3.28 4.67 -11.55
N ASP A 36 2.41 3.88 -12.21
CA ASP A 36 2.75 2.78 -13.16
C ASP A 36 3.64 1.65 -12.57
N THR A 37 3.93 1.71 -11.26
CA THR A 37 4.81 0.80 -10.55
C THR A 37 4.00 -0.22 -9.74
N GLU A 38 4.36 -1.50 -9.85
CA GLU A 38 3.75 -2.56 -9.04
C GLU A 38 4.29 -2.50 -7.61
N LEU A 39 3.41 -2.60 -6.62
CA LEU A 39 3.79 -2.61 -5.20
C LEU A 39 4.21 -4.02 -4.80
N GLU A 40 5.46 -4.21 -4.36
CA GLU A 40 5.92 -5.49 -3.82
C GLU A 40 5.75 -5.56 -2.30
N ASP A 41 6.02 -4.45 -1.60
CA ASP A 41 5.95 -4.33 -0.14
C ASP A 41 5.48 -2.94 0.38
N ILE A 42 5.48 -2.78 1.71
CA ILE A 42 5.09 -1.54 2.41
C ILE A 42 6.06 -0.37 2.14
N PHE A 43 7.35 -0.63 1.88
CA PHE A 43 8.31 0.43 1.56
C PHE A 43 8.04 1.01 0.18
N ASP A 44 7.70 0.16 -0.80
CA ASP A 44 7.26 0.65 -2.11
C ASP A 44 6.04 1.54 -1.98
N TYR A 45 5.05 1.14 -1.16
CA TYR A 45 3.89 1.98 -0.90
C TYR A 45 4.30 3.33 -0.34
N HIS A 46 5.07 3.36 0.75
CA HIS A 46 5.50 4.61 1.36
C HIS A 46 6.26 5.49 0.37
N TYR A 47 7.23 4.93 -0.34
CA TYR A 47 8.05 5.65 -1.32
C TYR A 47 7.21 6.22 -2.46
N LEU A 48 6.33 5.40 -3.04
CA LEU A 48 5.47 5.84 -4.13
C LEU A 48 4.47 6.89 -3.66
N THR A 49 4.00 6.83 -2.40
CA THR A 49 3.09 7.83 -1.82
C THR A 49 3.77 9.13 -1.36
N GLU A 50 5.10 9.27 -1.47
CA GLU A 50 5.78 10.53 -1.11
C GLU A 50 5.56 11.63 -2.16
N ASP A 51 5.23 11.28 -3.40
CA ASP A 51 4.93 12.25 -4.45
C ASP A 51 3.61 13.01 -4.18
N GLU A 52 3.57 14.28 -4.59
CA GLU A 52 2.38 15.13 -4.55
C GLU A 52 1.29 14.62 -5.51
N TYR A 53 1.71 14.01 -6.63
CA TYR A 53 0.81 13.46 -7.64
C TYR A 53 1.00 11.94 -7.78
N LEU A 54 -0.09 11.20 -7.64
CA LEU A 54 -0.09 9.74 -7.62
C LEU A 54 -1.14 9.18 -8.59
N GLU A 55 -0.72 8.28 -9.48
CA GLU A 55 -1.64 7.52 -10.33
C GLU A 55 -1.88 6.13 -9.75
N VAL A 56 -3.05 5.92 -9.16
CA VAL A 56 -3.41 4.70 -8.48
C VAL A 56 -4.32 3.84 -9.35
N LEU A 57 -3.85 2.67 -9.76
CA LEU A 57 -4.66 1.69 -10.48
C LEU A 57 -5.27 0.71 -9.48
N ILE A 58 -6.59 0.77 -9.31
CA ILE A 58 -7.35 -0.21 -8.54
C ILE A 58 -8.20 -1.09 -9.44
N LYS A 59 -8.59 -2.23 -8.92
CA LYS A 59 -9.53 -3.15 -9.51
C LYS A 59 -10.69 -3.37 -8.56
N LYS A 60 -11.89 -3.03 -9.01
CA LYS A 60 -13.13 -3.27 -8.29
C LYS A 60 -13.41 -4.77 -8.22
N PRO A 61 -14.16 -5.25 -7.20
CA PRO A 61 -14.57 -6.66 -7.11
C PRO A 61 -15.42 -7.15 -8.29
N ASP A 62 -16.03 -6.25 -9.06
CA ASP A 62 -16.75 -6.57 -10.30
C ASP A 62 -15.80 -6.93 -11.47
N GLY A 63 -14.51 -6.58 -11.36
CA GLY A 63 -13.49 -6.83 -12.37
C GLY A 63 -13.09 -5.62 -13.20
N GLU A 64 -13.74 -4.48 -12.99
CA GLU A 64 -13.39 -3.19 -13.61
C GLU A 64 -12.11 -2.61 -13.01
N GLU A 65 -11.23 -2.10 -13.86
CA GLU A 65 -9.99 -1.41 -13.47
C GLU A 65 -10.21 0.10 -13.53
N TRP A 66 -9.95 0.80 -12.42
CA TRP A 66 -10.10 2.25 -12.32
C TRP A 66 -8.72 2.85 -12.07
N LEU A 67 -8.35 3.81 -12.93
CA LEU A 67 -7.18 4.64 -12.73
C LEU A 67 -7.62 5.91 -12.00
N LEU A 68 -7.13 6.10 -10.79
CA LEU A 68 -7.42 7.24 -9.93
C LEU A 68 -6.20 8.16 -9.92
N GLU A 69 -6.43 9.42 -10.23
CA GLU A 69 -5.41 10.46 -10.17
C GLU A 69 -5.58 11.18 -8.83
N ILE A 70 -4.54 11.14 -8.01
CA ILE A 70 -4.54 11.70 -6.66
C ILE A 70 -3.57 12.86 -6.63
N ASP A 71 -4.06 14.03 -6.22
CA ASP A 71 -3.27 15.24 -6.01
C ASP A 71 -3.36 15.56 -4.51
N LYS A 72 -2.22 15.53 -3.82
CA LYS A 72 -2.11 15.66 -2.36
C LYS A 72 -0.89 16.48 -1.97
N ASP A 73 -0.89 16.99 -0.75
CA ASP A 73 0.33 17.57 -0.19
C ASP A 73 1.35 16.49 0.22
N GLU A 74 2.63 16.86 0.28
CA GLU A 74 3.77 15.97 0.60
C GLU A 74 3.54 15.18 1.91
N ASP A 75 2.98 15.84 2.93
CA ASP A 75 2.70 15.28 4.27
C ASP A 75 1.32 14.59 4.40
N GLU A 76 0.52 14.54 3.34
CA GLU A 76 -0.84 13.99 3.39
C GLU A 76 -0.86 12.48 3.12
N ASP A 77 -1.61 11.74 3.95
CA ASP A 77 -1.79 10.29 3.85
C ASP A 77 -3.03 9.96 3.02
N LEU A 78 -2.94 8.98 2.12
CA LEU A 78 -4.09 8.51 1.33
C LEU A 78 -5.24 8.01 2.20
N GLY A 79 -4.93 7.52 3.41
CA GLY A 79 -5.89 6.96 4.36
C GLY A 79 -6.41 5.60 3.96
N ILE A 80 -5.62 4.83 3.21
CA ILE A 80 -5.93 3.45 2.83
C ILE A 80 -5.36 2.49 3.89
N ILE A 81 -6.19 1.55 4.35
CA ILE A 81 -5.78 0.49 5.27
C ILE A 81 -5.92 -0.83 4.53
N PHE A 82 -4.82 -1.56 4.35
CA PHE A 82 -4.79 -2.85 3.65
C PHE A 82 -5.10 -4.04 4.58
N GLU A 83 -5.65 -5.12 4.01
CA GLU A 83 -6.05 -6.32 4.77
C GLU A 83 -4.88 -7.04 5.43
N ASN A 84 -3.80 -7.25 4.67
CA ASN A 84 -2.56 -7.86 5.16
C ASN A 84 -1.54 -6.82 5.65
N GLY A 85 -1.95 -5.57 5.89
CA GLY A 85 -1.10 -4.50 6.39
C GLY A 85 0.16 -4.21 5.57
N LEU A 86 0.22 -4.68 4.31
CA LEU A 86 1.43 -4.73 3.46
C LEU A 86 2.66 -5.36 4.15
N MET A 87 2.44 -6.07 5.26
CA MET A 87 3.45 -6.85 5.94
C MET A 87 3.37 -8.27 5.38
N ASP A 88 4.12 -8.51 4.30
CA ASP A 88 4.70 -9.84 4.17
C ASP A 88 5.52 -10.04 5.45
N GLU A 89 5.00 -10.89 6.32
CA GLU A 89 5.54 -11.39 7.58
C GLU A 89 6.76 -10.60 8.07
N TYR A 90 6.63 -9.84 9.17
CA TYR A 90 7.76 -9.35 9.98
C TYR A 90 8.93 -10.30 9.80
N ARG A 91 9.89 -9.95 8.95
CA ARG A 91 11.03 -10.81 8.67
C ARG A 91 11.91 -10.63 9.89
N SER A 92 11.52 -11.30 10.96
CA SER A 92 12.21 -11.34 12.24
C SER A 92 13.66 -11.61 11.86
N CYS A 93 14.52 -10.64 12.12
CA CYS A 93 15.91 -10.69 11.70
C CYS A 93 16.51 -12.02 12.19
N CYS A 94 16.71 -12.98 11.28
CA CYS A 94 17.33 -14.26 11.60
C CYS A 94 18.83 -14.13 11.86
N ASN A 95 19.40 -12.93 11.69
CA ASN A 95 20.77 -12.64 12.09
C ASN A 95 20.79 -12.26 13.56
N LYS A 96 21.29 -13.18 14.38
CA LYS A 96 21.77 -12.93 15.75
C LYS A 96 22.98 -11.98 15.73
N CYS A 97 22.80 -10.77 15.23
CA CYS A 97 23.83 -9.74 15.24
C CYS A 97 23.81 -9.04 16.61
N ILE A 98 24.99 -8.98 17.22
CA ILE A 98 25.33 -8.27 18.48
C ILE A 98 24.98 -6.75 18.43
N PHE A 99 24.62 -6.21 17.26
CA PHE A 99 24.25 -4.81 17.02
C PHE A 99 22.77 -4.63 16.65
N CYS A 100 21.88 -5.51 17.12
CA CYS A 100 20.44 -5.37 16.89
C CYS A 100 19.85 -4.30 17.82
N PHE A 101 19.55 -3.12 17.26
CA PHE A 101 18.92 -1.99 17.96
C PHE A 101 17.42 -2.21 18.29
N ILE A 102 16.87 -3.40 18.04
CA ILE A 102 15.46 -3.74 18.32
C ILE A 102 15.23 -4.05 19.82
N ASP A 103 16.28 -4.33 20.61
CA ASP A 103 16.18 -4.76 22.01
C ASP A 103 16.39 -3.63 23.05
N GLN A 104 16.34 -2.35 22.64
CA GLN A 104 16.58 -1.21 23.55
C GLN A 104 15.48 -0.13 23.44
N MET A 105 14.21 -0.53 23.58
CA MET A 105 13.17 0.41 24.01
C MET A 105 12.86 0.17 25.50
N PRO A 106 12.91 1.17 26.39
CA PRO A 106 12.25 1.11 27.69
C PRO A 106 10.72 1.15 27.56
#